data_AF-A0A429MJ70-F1
#
_entry.id   AF-A0A429MJ70-F1
#
_cell.length_a   1.000
_cell.length_b   1.000
_cell.length_c   1.000
_cell.angle_alpha   90.00
_cell.angle_beta   90.00
_cell.angle_gamma   90.00
#
_symmetry.space_group_name_H-M   'P 1'
#
loop_
_entity.id
_entity.type
_entity.pdbx_description
1 polymer ?
#
loop_
_entity_poly.entity_id
_entity_poly.type
_entity_poly.pdbx_seq_one_letter_code
_entity_poly.pdbx_strand_id
1 'polypeptide(L)'
;MSLMKSVVLIFAYLAVNIAYSAETNPSIQNYWSIAEQKKLDQDITWQRLMYANKNQKSEVTYAGYFLSKNGKNNLKEELKADISALFIPTQDNQSIRCKFPARSQWLIQQLGIQENELPQVKCSEFENWIGQIKPYKATLIYATDFMGNPSSMFGHTLLRLDPKDQQQLNLVSYAVNYAATVAGNDNWSYAWKGLTGQ
;
A
#
# COMPACT_ATOMS: atom_id res chain seq x y z
N MET A 1 48.15 4.01 58.20
CA MET A 1 46.68 4.03 58.28
C MET A 1 46.13 4.97 57.22
N SER A 2 46.20 4.58 55.95
CA SER A 2 45.64 5.32 54.81
C SER A 2 45.60 4.39 53.60
N LEU A 3 44.60 3.51 53.57
CA LEU A 3 44.31 2.62 52.45
C LEU A 3 42.99 1.93 52.77
N MET A 4 41.88 2.57 52.36
CA MET A 4 40.53 1.99 52.22
C MET A 4 39.57 3.17 52.21
N LYS A 5 39.15 3.62 51.02
CA LYS A 5 37.85 4.31 50.81
C LYS A 5 37.53 4.67 49.34
N SER A 6 38.46 4.57 48.40
CA SER A 6 38.21 5.12 47.05
C SER A 6 37.84 4.13 45.93
N VAL A 7 37.47 2.88 46.22
CA VAL A 7 37.21 1.87 45.14
C VAL A 7 35.73 1.50 44.96
N VAL A 8 34.81 2.03 45.76
CA VAL A 8 33.40 1.55 45.75
C VAL A 8 32.51 2.25 44.71
N LEU A 9 32.98 3.25 43.95
CA LEU A 9 32.10 4.10 43.14
C LEU A 9 32.06 3.85 41.61
N ILE A 10 32.66 2.77 41.08
CA ILE A 10 32.71 2.55 39.61
C ILE A 10 32.00 1.27 39.12
N PHE A 11 31.45 0.43 40.01
CA PHE A 11 30.86 -0.87 39.62
C PHE A 11 29.33 -0.97 39.77
N ALA A 12 28.58 0.08 39.39
CA ALA A 12 27.12 0.06 39.45
C ALA A 12 26.39 0.57 38.18
N TYR A 13 27.09 0.69 37.05
CA TYR A 13 26.49 1.11 35.76
C TYR A 13 26.53 0.01 34.68
N LEU A 14 26.47 -1.26 35.08
CA LEU A 14 26.54 -2.40 34.16
C LEU A 14 25.50 -3.45 34.54
N ALA A 15 24.22 -3.17 34.29
CA ALA A 15 23.20 -4.18 34.01
C ALA A 15 21.79 -3.56 33.92
N VAL A 16 21.44 -2.92 32.80
CA VAL A 16 20.08 -3.02 32.25
C VAL A 16 20.16 -2.85 30.73
N ASN A 17 20.77 -3.82 30.04
CA ASN A 17 20.40 -4.06 28.65
C ASN A 17 19.19 -4.99 28.68
N ILE A 18 18.00 -4.43 28.90
CA ILE A 18 16.79 -5.13 28.49
C ILE A 18 16.81 -5.07 26.98
N ALA A 19 17.39 -6.10 26.36
CA ALA A 19 17.09 -6.43 24.98
C ALA A 19 15.59 -6.75 24.98
N TYR A 20 14.77 -5.77 24.59
CA TYR A 20 13.40 -5.99 24.19
C TYR A 20 13.47 -6.76 22.87
N SER A 21 13.76 -8.05 22.95
CA SER A 21 13.47 -8.98 21.88
C SER A 21 11.96 -9.00 21.78
N ALA A 22 11.39 -8.20 20.86
CA ALA A 22 10.03 -8.48 20.42
C ALA A 22 10.05 -9.95 19.98
N GLU A 23 9.37 -10.82 20.72
CA GLU A 23 9.24 -12.22 20.36
C GLU A 23 8.59 -12.27 18.98
N THR A 24 9.41 -12.38 17.94
CA THR A 24 8.93 -12.61 16.60
C THR A 24 8.34 -14.00 16.63
N ASN A 25 7.02 -14.07 16.57
CA ASN A 25 6.29 -15.32 16.47
C ASN A 25 6.98 -16.16 15.37
N PRO A 26 7.50 -17.37 15.68
CA PRO A 26 8.35 -18.14 14.76
C PRO A 26 7.68 -18.41 13.39
N SER A 27 6.35 -18.26 13.30
CA SER A 27 5.58 -18.27 12.06
C SER A 27 5.89 -17.09 11.11
N ILE A 28 6.08 -15.86 11.61
CA ILE A 28 6.27 -14.67 10.77
C ILE A 28 7.63 -14.68 10.07
N GLN A 29 8.67 -15.14 10.78
CA GLN A 29 10.02 -15.24 10.22
C GLN A 29 10.07 -16.21 9.03
N ASN A 30 9.28 -17.29 9.07
CA ASN A 30 9.13 -18.22 7.95
C ASN A 30 8.54 -17.51 6.72
N TYR A 31 7.50 -16.70 6.91
CA TYR A 31 6.89 -15.94 5.81
C TYR A 31 7.82 -14.89 5.20
N TRP A 32 8.65 -14.23 6.00
CA TRP A 32 9.71 -13.37 5.46
C TRP A 32 10.72 -14.15 4.63
N SER A 33 11.13 -15.35 5.08
CA SER A 33 12.07 -16.19 4.33
C SER A 33 11.47 -16.64 3.00
N ILE A 34 10.21 -17.06 2.98
CA ILE A 34 9.48 -17.41 1.74
C ILE A 34 9.40 -16.19 0.82
N ALA A 35 9.09 -15.00 1.35
CA ALA A 35 9.04 -13.78 0.55
C ALA A 35 10.39 -13.45 -0.10
N GLU A 36 11.49 -13.61 0.64
CA GLU A 36 12.85 -13.39 0.12
C GLU A 36 13.24 -14.43 -0.93
N GLN A 37 12.93 -15.70 -0.69
CA GLN A 37 13.20 -16.79 -1.64
C GLN A 37 12.45 -16.56 -2.96
N LYS A 38 11.19 -16.11 -2.87
CA LYS A 38 10.36 -15.78 -4.03
C LYS A 38 10.68 -14.40 -4.63
N LYS A 39 11.56 -13.61 -4.00
CA LYS A 39 11.90 -12.23 -4.39
C LYS A 39 10.65 -11.36 -4.59
N LEU A 40 9.70 -11.46 -3.66
CA LEU A 40 8.40 -10.78 -3.77
C LEU A 40 8.54 -9.25 -3.82
N ASP A 41 9.61 -8.68 -3.26
CA ASP A 41 9.91 -7.25 -3.35
C ASP A 41 10.23 -6.79 -4.78
N GLN A 42 10.64 -7.72 -5.65
CA GLN A 42 10.93 -7.50 -7.06
C GLN A 42 9.78 -7.91 -7.98
N ASP A 43 8.74 -8.54 -7.44
CA ASP A 43 7.58 -8.93 -8.22
C ASP A 43 6.88 -7.70 -8.81
N ILE A 44 6.49 -7.78 -10.07
CA ILE A 44 5.86 -6.66 -10.77
C ILE A 44 4.58 -6.22 -10.06
N THR A 45 3.81 -7.14 -9.50
CA THR A 45 2.57 -6.86 -8.77
C THR A 45 2.87 -6.04 -7.53
N TRP A 46 3.87 -6.44 -6.74
CA TRP A 46 4.29 -5.68 -5.57
C TRP A 46 4.78 -4.28 -5.94
N GLN A 47 5.62 -4.17 -6.96
CA GLN A 47 6.11 -2.89 -7.45
C GLN A 47 4.95 -1.97 -7.89
N ARG A 48 3.91 -2.50 -8.54
CA ARG A 48 2.71 -1.72 -8.90
C ARG A 48 1.87 -1.35 -7.68
N LEU A 49 1.67 -2.28 -6.75
CA LEU A 49 1.00 -2.03 -5.47
C LEU A 49 1.72 -1.00 -4.60
N MET A 50 2.99 -0.72 -4.88
CA MET A 50 3.81 0.28 -4.21
C MET A 50 4.02 1.56 -5.02
N TYR A 51 3.45 1.67 -6.23
CA TYR A 51 3.75 2.77 -7.17
C TYR A 51 5.27 2.98 -7.35
N ALA A 52 5.99 1.88 -7.55
CA ALA A 52 7.44 1.91 -7.67
C ALA A 52 7.88 2.46 -9.02
N ASN A 53 8.85 3.39 -8.99
CA ASN A 53 9.54 3.86 -10.18
C ASN A 53 10.68 2.91 -10.59
N LYS A 54 11.40 3.29 -11.65
CA LYS A 54 12.54 2.53 -12.20
C LYS A 54 13.67 2.27 -11.18
N ASN A 55 13.77 3.09 -10.13
CA ASN A 55 14.77 2.95 -9.07
C ASN A 55 14.23 2.14 -7.87
N GLN A 56 13.11 1.45 -8.01
CA GLN A 56 12.44 0.68 -6.95
C GLN A 56 12.11 1.53 -5.71
N LYS A 57 11.77 2.80 -5.93
CA LYS A 57 11.26 3.69 -4.88
C LYS A 57 9.81 4.04 -5.17
N SER A 58 8.98 4.08 -4.13
CA SER A 58 7.60 4.49 -4.27
C SER A 58 7.51 5.99 -4.60
N GLU A 59 6.67 6.31 -5.57
CA GLU A 59 6.35 7.69 -5.94
C GLU A 59 5.35 8.34 -4.95
N VAL A 60 4.72 7.55 -4.08
CA VAL A 60 3.78 8.07 -3.09
C VAL A 60 4.51 8.95 -2.08
N THR A 61 3.99 10.16 -1.87
CA THR A 61 4.54 11.16 -0.94
C THR A 61 3.89 11.12 0.44
N TYR A 62 2.66 10.61 0.54
CA TYR A 62 1.93 10.51 1.81
C TYR A 62 2.56 9.46 2.73
N ALA A 63 3.03 9.89 3.91
CA ALA A 63 3.73 8.99 4.84
C ALA A 63 2.83 7.87 5.38
N GLY A 64 1.53 8.13 5.57
CA GLY A 64 0.57 7.13 6.06
C GLY A 64 0.27 6.00 5.08
N TYR A 65 0.82 6.07 3.87
CA TYR A 65 0.77 4.99 2.88
C TYR A 65 1.74 3.83 3.21
N PHE A 66 2.72 4.08 4.07
CA PHE A 66 3.77 3.14 4.42
C PHE A 66 3.64 2.67 5.88
N LEU A 67 3.85 1.38 6.11
CA LEU A 67 3.96 0.81 7.44
C LEU A 67 5.39 0.88 7.98
N SER A 68 6.39 0.70 7.10
CA SER A 68 7.80 0.90 7.44
C SER A 68 8.17 2.38 7.35
N LYS A 69 8.98 2.85 8.32
CA LYS A 69 9.55 4.21 8.31
C LYS A 69 10.33 4.50 7.03
N ASN A 70 10.95 3.50 6.41
CA ASN A 70 11.70 3.63 5.17
C ASN A 70 11.00 2.96 3.98
N GLY A 71 9.72 2.60 4.10
CA GLY A 71 8.98 1.84 3.09
C GLY A 71 8.93 2.52 1.72
N LYS A 72 9.00 3.86 1.69
CA LYS A 72 9.11 4.65 0.46
C LYS A 72 10.37 4.33 -0.35
N ASN A 73 11.51 4.17 0.31
CA ASN A 73 12.81 3.97 -0.35
C ASN A 73 13.25 2.50 -0.34
N ASN A 74 12.60 1.66 0.46
CA ASN A 74 12.92 0.24 0.59
C ASN A 74 11.63 -0.59 0.58
N LEU A 75 11.24 -1.04 -0.62
CA LEU A 75 10.02 -1.84 -0.81
C LEU A 75 10.09 -3.20 -0.11
N LYS A 76 11.30 -3.72 0.13
CA LYS A 76 11.49 -4.96 0.87
C LYS A 76 11.21 -4.79 2.37
N GLU A 77 11.63 -3.67 2.95
CA GLU A 77 11.27 -3.35 4.34
C GLU A 77 9.76 -3.13 4.50
N GLU A 78 9.12 -2.44 3.55
CA GLU A 78 7.67 -2.30 3.54
C GLU A 78 6.99 -3.67 3.45
N LEU A 79 7.41 -4.52 2.52
CA LEU A 79 6.85 -5.86 2.35
C LEU A 79 6.91 -6.68 3.64
N LYS A 80 8.03 -6.62 4.37
CA LYS A 80 8.17 -7.30 5.67
C LYS A 80 7.25 -6.71 6.74
N ALA A 81 7.08 -5.39 6.76
CA ALA A 81 6.15 -4.72 7.66
C ALA A 81 4.70 -5.12 7.34
N ASP A 82 4.31 -5.16 6.06
CA ASP A 82 2.99 -5.60 5.62
C ASP A 82 2.71 -7.05 6.03
N ILE A 83 3.68 -7.97 5.81
CA ILE A 83 3.55 -9.37 6.25
C ILE A 83 3.31 -9.45 7.76
N SER A 84 4.09 -8.71 8.55
CA SER A 84 3.97 -8.73 10.01
C SER A 84 2.61 -8.22 10.47
N ALA A 85 2.13 -7.15 9.83
CA ALA A 85 0.87 -6.51 10.17
C ALA A 85 -0.36 -7.39 9.87
N LEU A 86 -0.25 -8.39 8.98
CA LEU A 86 -1.32 -9.36 8.76
C LEU A 86 -1.67 -10.16 10.03
N PHE A 87 -0.70 -10.38 10.90
CA PHE A 87 -0.84 -11.20 12.11
C PHE A 87 -1.20 -10.40 13.37
N ILE A 88 -1.36 -9.08 13.25
CA ILE A 88 -1.68 -8.22 14.39
C ILE A 88 -3.21 -8.19 14.58
N PRO A 89 -3.75 -8.66 15.72
CA PRO A 89 -5.15 -8.46 16.05
C PRO A 89 -5.43 -6.97 16.23
N THR A 90 -6.52 -6.49 15.64
CA THR A 90 -6.88 -5.07 15.67
C THR A 90 -8.37 -4.91 15.88
N GLN A 91 -8.78 -3.70 16.25
CA GLN A 91 -10.18 -3.31 16.25
C GLN A 91 -10.69 -3.16 14.81
N ASP A 92 -12.02 -3.01 14.67
CA ASP A 92 -12.69 -2.79 13.39
C ASP A 92 -12.00 -1.67 12.57
N ASN A 93 -11.86 -1.89 11.26
CA ASN A 93 -11.22 -1.00 10.28
C ASN A 93 -9.72 -0.69 10.47
N GLN A 94 -9.08 -1.14 11.56
CA GLN A 94 -7.68 -0.77 11.84
C GLN A 94 -6.65 -1.72 11.24
N SER A 95 -7.06 -2.95 10.90
CA SER A 95 -6.17 -3.96 10.29
C SER A 95 -5.57 -3.48 8.97
N ILE A 96 -4.37 -3.97 8.66
CA ILE A 96 -3.80 -3.80 7.31
C ILE A 96 -4.72 -4.37 6.23
N ARG A 97 -5.47 -5.44 6.53
CA ARG A 97 -6.44 -6.03 5.60
C ARG A 97 -7.54 -5.04 5.20
N CYS A 98 -7.88 -4.09 6.07
CA CYS A 98 -8.85 -3.03 5.80
C CYS A 98 -8.22 -1.84 5.07
N LYS A 99 -7.01 -1.43 5.46
CA LYS A 99 -6.31 -0.27 4.89
C LYS A 99 -5.76 -0.53 3.49
N PHE A 100 -5.21 -1.73 3.29
CA PHE A 100 -4.56 -2.16 2.06
C PHE A 100 -5.08 -3.56 1.65
N PRO A 101 -6.36 -3.67 1.25
CA PRO A 101 -6.98 -4.96 0.92
C PRO A 101 -6.26 -5.68 -0.20
N ALA A 102 -5.84 -4.96 -1.25
CA ALA A 102 -5.12 -5.54 -2.39
C ALA A 102 -3.73 -6.08 -2.01
N ARG A 103 -2.95 -5.33 -1.21
CA ARG A 103 -1.64 -5.79 -0.71
C ARG A 103 -1.80 -7.03 0.16
N SER A 104 -2.76 -6.98 1.08
CA SER A 104 -3.01 -8.06 2.03
C SER A 104 -3.43 -9.34 1.33
N GLN A 105 -4.40 -9.26 0.42
CA GLN A 105 -4.85 -10.41 -0.36
C GLN A 105 -3.72 -11.01 -1.19
N TRP A 106 -2.94 -10.17 -1.87
CA TRP A 106 -1.81 -10.63 -2.68
C TRP A 106 -0.75 -11.34 -1.83
N LEU A 107 -0.37 -10.77 -0.68
CA LEU A 107 0.61 -11.39 0.23
C LEU A 107 0.11 -12.74 0.78
N ILE A 108 -1.14 -12.81 1.26
CA ILE A 108 -1.73 -14.06 1.76
C ILE A 108 -1.64 -15.16 0.69
N GLN A 109 -1.99 -14.83 -0.56
CA GLN A 109 -1.91 -15.76 -1.68
C GLN A 109 -0.47 -16.17 -2.02
N GLN A 110 0.46 -15.21 -2.15
CA GLN A 110 1.84 -15.49 -2.52
C GLN A 110 2.59 -16.27 -1.45
N LEU A 111 2.23 -16.11 -0.18
CA LEU A 111 2.88 -16.76 0.95
C LEU A 111 2.18 -18.05 1.36
N GLY A 112 0.99 -18.33 0.83
CA GLY A 112 0.21 -19.53 1.16
C GLY A 112 -0.27 -19.56 2.61
N ILE A 113 -0.49 -18.38 3.21
CA ILE A 113 -0.91 -18.25 4.60
C ILE A 113 -2.32 -18.82 4.73
N GLN A 114 -2.52 -19.75 5.67
CA GLN A 114 -3.83 -20.32 5.91
C GLN A 114 -4.70 -19.36 6.74
N GLU A 115 -6.00 -19.29 6.48
CA GLU A 115 -6.90 -18.34 7.18
C GLU A 115 -6.95 -18.62 8.70
N ASN A 116 -6.73 -19.86 9.15
CA ASN A 116 -6.67 -20.21 10.57
C ASN A 116 -5.40 -19.71 11.29
N GLU A 117 -4.39 -19.27 10.56
CA GLU A 117 -3.18 -18.63 11.10
C GLU A 117 -3.36 -17.11 11.28
N LEU A 118 -4.38 -16.53 10.65
CA LEU A 118 -4.64 -15.09 10.67
C LEU A 118 -5.68 -14.74 11.75
N PRO A 119 -5.54 -13.57 12.40
CA PRO A 119 -6.59 -13.08 13.28
C PRO A 119 -7.86 -12.79 12.49
N GLN A 120 -9.00 -12.99 13.14
CA GLN A 120 -10.28 -12.52 12.62
C GLN A 120 -10.25 -10.99 12.51
N VAL A 121 -10.65 -10.47 11.36
CA VAL A 121 -10.65 -9.04 11.07
C VAL A 121 -12.04 -8.64 10.61
N LYS A 122 -12.48 -7.48 11.10
CA LYS A 122 -13.70 -6.81 10.65
C LYS A 122 -13.30 -5.51 9.96
N CYS A 123 -13.81 -5.30 8.75
CA CYS A 123 -13.55 -4.09 7.98
C CYS A 123 -14.87 -3.43 7.57
N SER A 124 -15.69 -3.07 8.56
CA SER A 124 -17.06 -2.57 8.31
C SER A 124 -17.12 -1.42 7.30
N GLU A 125 -16.19 -0.47 7.34
CA GLU A 125 -16.15 0.66 6.41
C GLU A 125 -15.83 0.20 4.98
N PHE A 126 -14.82 -0.67 4.84
CA PHE A 126 -14.44 -1.20 3.53
C PHE A 126 -15.56 -2.06 2.94
N GLU A 127 -16.16 -2.94 3.75
CA GLU A 127 -17.27 -3.81 3.34
C GLU A 127 -18.49 -2.99 2.91
N ASN A 128 -18.83 -1.94 3.65
CA ASN A 128 -19.90 -1.01 3.28
C ASN A 128 -19.58 -0.28 1.98
N TRP A 129 -18.35 0.24 1.82
CA TRP A 129 -17.94 0.98 0.64
C TRP A 129 -17.91 0.09 -0.62
N ILE A 130 -17.25 -1.07 -0.57
CA ILE A 130 -17.19 -1.98 -1.71
C ILE A 130 -18.58 -2.57 -2.03
N GLY A 131 -19.43 -2.73 -1.01
CA GLY A 131 -20.82 -3.14 -1.14
C GLY A 131 -21.73 -2.09 -1.79
N GLN A 132 -21.34 -0.82 -1.84
CA GLN A 132 -22.01 0.20 -2.66
C GLN A 132 -21.57 0.12 -4.13
N ILE A 133 -20.30 -0.18 -4.39
CA ILE A 133 -19.75 -0.34 -5.75
C ILE A 133 -20.28 -1.61 -6.42
N LYS A 134 -20.37 -2.71 -5.66
CA LYS A 134 -20.80 -4.05 -6.13
C LYS A 134 -20.09 -4.48 -7.43
N PRO A 135 -18.75 -4.42 -7.52
CA PRO A 135 -18.05 -4.65 -8.77
C PRO A 135 -18.25 -6.10 -9.25
N TYR A 136 -18.81 -6.27 -10.45
CA TYR A 136 -19.00 -7.58 -11.07
C TYR A 136 -18.26 -7.69 -12.41
N LYS A 137 -18.25 -6.61 -13.18
CA LYS A 137 -17.54 -6.52 -14.46
C LYS A 137 -16.78 -5.19 -14.54
N ALA A 138 -15.64 -5.19 -15.20
CA ALA A 138 -14.94 -3.96 -15.58
C ALA A 138 -15.04 -3.76 -17.09
N THR A 139 -15.37 -2.54 -17.52
CA THR A 139 -15.50 -2.16 -18.92
C THR A 139 -14.53 -1.02 -19.23
N LEU A 140 -13.63 -1.23 -20.19
CA LEU A 140 -12.73 -0.19 -20.68
C LEU A 140 -13.48 0.70 -21.67
N ILE A 141 -13.59 1.98 -21.37
CA ILE A 141 -14.30 2.98 -22.19
C ILE A 141 -13.30 4.03 -22.64
N TYR A 142 -13.30 4.31 -23.94
CA TYR A 142 -12.61 5.46 -24.52
C TYR A 142 -13.65 6.52 -24.89
N ALA A 143 -13.65 7.63 -24.16
CA ALA A 143 -14.45 8.80 -24.50
C ALA A 143 -13.67 9.62 -25.54
N THR A 144 -14.26 9.77 -26.73
CA THR A 144 -13.62 10.41 -27.88
C THR A 144 -13.32 11.88 -27.62
N ASP A 145 -12.42 12.41 -28.43
CA ASP A 145 -11.95 13.78 -28.40
C ASP A 145 -13.06 14.82 -28.60
N PHE A 146 -12.92 15.93 -27.88
CA PHE A 146 -13.75 17.12 -28.07
C PHE A 146 -12.84 18.32 -28.32
N MET A 147 -12.72 18.73 -29.58
CA MET A 147 -11.82 19.83 -30.00
C MET A 147 -12.17 21.19 -29.38
N GLY A 148 -13.39 21.36 -28.85
CA GLY A 148 -13.83 22.59 -28.19
C GLY A 148 -13.27 22.79 -26.77
N ASN A 149 -12.57 21.81 -26.20
CA ASN A 149 -11.95 21.93 -24.88
C ASN A 149 -10.53 21.32 -24.89
N PRO A 150 -9.46 22.12 -24.64
CA PRO A 150 -8.08 21.63 -24.60
C PRO A 150 -7.86 20.44 -23.65
N SER A 151 -8.59 20.36 -22.53
CA SER A 151 -8.50 19.25 -21.57
C SER A 151 -9.19 17.97 -22.05
N SER A 152 -9.95 18.01 -23.14
CA SER A 152 -10.67 16.87 -23.74
C SER A 152 -10.26 16.59 -25.19
N MET A 153 -9.28 17.33 -25.71
CA MET A 153 -8.85 17.27 -27.11
C MET A 153 -8.23 15.93 -27.54
N PHE A 154 -7.79 15.11 -26.58
CA PHE A 154 -7.15 13.82 -26.82
C PHE A 154 -8.01 12.62 -26.39
N GLY A 155 -9.26 12.88 -25.98
CA GLY A 155 -10.13 11.90 -25.35
C GLY A 155 -9.62 11.48 -23.97
N HIS A 156 -10.33 10.54 -23.34
CA HIS A 156 -9.88 9.94 -22.09
C HIS A 156 -10.32 8.49 -21.98
N THR A 157 -9.43 7.66 -21.46
CA THR A 157 -9.71 6.27 -21.15
C THR A 157 -10.11 6.15 -19.69
N LEU A 158 -11.25 5.51 -19.43
CA LEU A 158 -11.73 5.21 -18.09
C LEU A 158 -12.16 3.75 -17.98
N LEU A 159 -12.01 3.20 -16.79
CA LEU A 159 -12.48 1.85 -16.44
C LEU A 159 -13.77 2.00 -15.64
N ARG A 160 -14.89 1.58 -16.23
CA ARG A 160 -16.19 1.56 -15.54
C ARG A 160 -16.38 0.24 -14.82
N LEU A 161 -16.81 0.29 -13.57
CA LEU A 161 -17.14 -0.87 -12.75
C LEU A 161 -18.66 -1.07 -12.76
N ASP A 162 -19.09 -2.22 -13.29
CA ASP A 162 -20.48 -2.56 -13.53
C ASP A 162 -20.95 -3.60 -12.50
N PRO A 163 -22.10 -3.37 -11.82
CA PRO A 163 -22.71 -4.35 -10.93
C PRO A 163 -23.51 -5.41 -11.69
N LYS A 164 -23.73 -6.57 -11.06
CA LYS A 164 -24.37 -7.73 -11.68
C LYS A 164 -25.84 -7.50 -12.08
N ASP A 165 -26.61 -6.83 -11.22
CA ASP A 165 -28.08 -6.75 -11.31
C ASP A 165 -28.58 -5.33 -11.63
N GLN A 166 -27.96 -4.64 -12.59
CA GLN A 166 -28.37 -3.29 -13.01
C GLN A 166 -29.49 -3.36 -14.06
N GLN A 167 -30.76 -3.25 -13.64
CA GLN A 167 -31.91 -3.33 -14.55
C GLN A 167 -32.38 -1.99 -15.13
N GLN A 168 -31.90 -0.83 -14.66
CA GLN A 168 -32.29 0.48 -15.19
C GLN A 168 -31.11 1.48 -15.29
N LEU A 169 -30.79 1.86 -16.53
CA LEU A 169 -30.17 3.12 -17.00
C LEU A 169 -28.84 3.60 -16.36
N ASN A 170 -27.73 3.04 -16.83
CA ASN A 170 -26.62 3.70 -17.56
C ASN A 170 -26.08 5.10 -17.17
N LEU A 171 -26.29 5.64 -15.97
CA LEU A 171 -25.77 6.98 -15.63
C LEU A 171 -24.99 7.09 -14.31
N VAL A 172 -24.95 6.05 -13.47
CA VAL A 172 -24.33 6.13 -12.13
C VAL A 172 -23.48 4.89 -11.79
N SER A 173 -22.64 4.46 -12.72
CA SER A 173 -21.62 3.44 -12.42
C SER A 173 -20.33 4.11 -11.95
N TYR A 174 -19.60 3.46 -11.05
CA TYR A 174 -18.29 3.94 -10.62
C TYR A 174 -17.30 3.87 -11.79
N ALA A 175 -16.51 4.92 -11.96
CA ALA A 175 -15.47 4.99 -12.97
C ALA A 175 -14.12 5.30 -12.33
N VAL A 176 -13.10 4.58 -12.77
CA VAL A 176 -11.70 4.86 -12.45
C VAL A 176 -11.08 5.48 -13.69
N ASN A 177 -10.62 6.72 -13.58
CA ASN A 177 -9.91 7.41 -14.65
C ASN A 177 -8.44 7.65 -14.25
N TYR A 178 -7.62 7.91 -15.25
CA TYR A 178 -6.27 8.42 -15.06
C TYR A 178 -6.26 9.89 -15.45
N ALA A 179 -5.73 10.74 -14.58
CA ALA A 179 -5.64 12.18 -14.80
C ALA A 179 -4.21 12.68 -14.59
N ALA A 180 -3.78 13.63 -15.41
CA ALA A 180 -2.51 14.30 -15.22
C ALA A 180 -2.62 15.24 -14.00
N THR A 181 -1.63 15.18 -13.11
CA THR A 181 -1.48 16.17 -12.04
C THR A 181 -0.63 17.32 -12.57
N VAL A 182 -1.21 18.52 -12.68
CA VAL A 182 -0.48 19.75 -13.03
C VAL A 182 0.07 20.41 -11.78
N ALA A 183 1.36 20.75 -11.81
CA ALA A 183 1.99 21.53 -10.75
C ALA A 183 1.66 23.02 -10.95
N GLY A 184 0.72 23.56 -10.17
CA GLY A 184 0.46 25.01 -10.09
C GLY A 184 -0.34 25.62 -11.26
N ASN A 185 -0.46 26.96 -11.21
CA ASN A 185 -1.35 27.81 -12.01
C ASN A 185 -0.94 28.04 -13.49
N ASP A 186 0.00 27.26 -14.03
CA ASP A 186 0.56 27.51 -15.37
C ASP A 186 -0.23 26.80 -16.48
N ASN A 187 -1.46 27.27 -16.71
CA ASN A 187 -2.38 26.81 -17.76
C ASN A 187 -1.74 26.74 -19.16
N TRP A 188 -0.83 27.66 -19.48
CA TRP A 188 -0.18 27.70 -20.80
C TRP A 188 0.85 26.59 -20.98
N SER A 189 1.58 26.23 -19.92
CA SER A 189 2.64 25.22 -19.97
C SER A 189 2.06 23.82 -20.20
N TYR A 190 0.87 23.56 -19.65
CA TYR A 190 0.12 22.33 -19.86
C TYR A 190 -0.29 22.16 -21.32
N ALA A 191 -0.86 23.22 -21.93
CA ALA A 191 -1.25 23.20 -23.33
C ALA A 191 -0.04 23.00 -24.26
N TRP A 192 1.08 23.69 -23.99
CA TRP A 192 2.31 23.55 -24.77
C TRP A 192 2.93 22.15 -24.68
N LYS A 193 3.00 21.58 -23.47
CA LYS A 193 3.49 20.21 -23.24
C LYS A 193 2.60 19.18 -23.93
N GLY A 194 1.27 19.36 -23.86
CA GLY A 194 0.32 18.54 -24.59
C GLY A 194 0.51 18.56 -26.11
N LEU A 195 0.78 19.74 -26.70
CA LEU A 195 1.06 19.87 -28.14
C LEU A 195 2.42 19.30 -28.56
N THR A 196 3.41 19.36 -27.67
CA THR A 196 4.80 18.93 -27.98
C THR A 196 5.13 17.51 -27.51
N GLY A 197 4.20 16.84 -26.83
CA GLY A 197 4.38 15.48 -26.31
C GLY A 197 5.35 15.37 -25.14
N GLN A 198 5.50 16.45 -24.35
CA GLN A 198 6.42 16.55 -23.22
C GLN A 198 5.75 16.29 -21.87
#